data_AF-A0A7G5ZMV0-F1
#
_entry.id   AF-A0A7G5ZMV0-F1
#
_cell.length_a   1.000
_cell.length_b   1.000
_cell.length_c   1.000
_cell.angle_alpha   90.00
_cell.angle_beta   90.00
_cell.angle_gamma   90.00
#
_symmetry.space_group_name_H-M   'P 1'
#
loop_
_entity.id
_entity.type
_entity.pdbx_description
1 polymer ?
#
loop_
_entity_poly.entity_id
_entity_poly.type
_entity_poly.pdbx_seq_one_letter_code
_entity_poly.pdbx_strand_id
1 'polypeptide(L)'
;MSIDDVTAEWTDLLDRLELDADRILTAAPGTADTAVIGPWTPPSAPLPPALADRARHVIERQRLAMERARTDLDDLRQHLVVVDRIPGIRRPDAPAFLDVDG
;
A
#
# COMPACT_ATOMS: atom_id res chain seq x y z
N MET A 1 -20.62 -11.91 -28.28
CA MET A 1 -20.61 -11.07 -27.07
C MET A 1 -21.49 -9.88 -27.36
N SER A 2 -22.57 -9.72 -26.59
CA SER A 2 -23.47 -8.56 -26.71
C SER A 2 -22.75 -7.29 -26.20
N ILE A 3 -23.25 -6.11 -26.58
CA ILE A 3 -22.78 -4.83 -26.02
C ILE A 3 -22.97 -4.80 -24.50
N ASP A 4 -24.04 -5.43 -24.02
CA ASP A 4 -24.33 -5.55 -22.58
C ASP A 4 -23.28 -6.43 -21.88
N ASP A 5 -22.87 -7.54 -22.49
CA ASP A 5 -21.82 -8.43 -21.96
C ASP A 5 -20.47 -7.70 -21.87
N VAL A 6 -20.11 -6.94 -22.91
CA VAL A 6 -18.88 -6.11 -22.92
C VAL A 6 -18.92 -5.08 -21.79
N THR A 7 -20.06 -4.43 -21.60
CA THR A 7 -20.23 -3.39 -20.58
C THR A 7 -20.16 -3.99 -19.18
N ALA A 8 -20.73 -5.17 -18.97
CA ALA A 8 -20.64 -5.90 -17.71
C ALA A 8 -19.19 -6.32 -17.40
N GLU A 9 -18.47 -6.91 -18.37
CA GLU A 9 -17.07 -7.33 -18.17
C GLU A 9 -16.16 -6.14 -17.79
N TRP A 10 -16.32 -5.01 -18.48
CA TRP A 10 -15.60 -3.78 -18.12
C TRP A 10 -16.00 -3.20 -16.77
N THR A 11 -17.28 -3.29 -16.40
CA THR A 11 -17.77 -2.85 -15.09
C THR A 11 -17.14 -3.68 -13.98
N ASP A 12 -17.18 -5.01 -14.08
CA ASP A 12 -16.59 -5.93 -13.10
C ASP A 12 -15.08 -5.72 -12.95
N LEU A 13 -14.39 -5.40 -14.05
CA LEU A 13 -12.98 -5.04 -13.99
C LEU A 13 -12.77 -3.72 -13.23
N LEU A 14 -13.51 -2.67 -13.57
CA LEU A 14 -13.37 -1.36 -12.94
C LEU A 14 -13.73 -1.42 -11.45
N ASP A 15 -14.77 -2.15 -11.07
CA ASP A 15 -15.16 -2.39 -9.67
C ASP A 15 -13.99 -2.99 -8.87
N ARG A 16 -13.32 -3.99 -9.43
CA ARG A 16 -12.17 -4.65 -8.79
C ARG A 16 -11.00 -3.69 -8.61
N LEU A 17 -10.66 -2.92 -9.64
CA LEU A 17 -9.59 -1.93 -9.58
C LEU A 17 -9.89 -0.82 -8.57
N GLU A 18 -11.14 -0.41 -8.44
CA GLU A 18 -11.56 0.55 -7.42
C GLU A 18 -11.41 -0.03 -6.01
N LEU A 19 -11.88 -1.27 -5.80
CA LEU A 19 -11.75 -1.95 -4.52
C LEU A 19 -10.28 -2.12 -4.11
N ASP A 20 -9.40 -2.46 -5.04
CA ASP A 20 -7.97 -2.62 -4.77
C ASP A 20 -7.30 -1.29 -4.41
N ALA A 21 -7.66 -0.18 -5.06
CA ALA A 21 -7.19 1.15 -4.66
C ALA A 21 -7.69 1.51 -3.25
N ASP A 22 -8.98 1.28 -2.98
CA ASP A 22 -9.59 1.63 -1.69
C ASP A 22 -8.97 0.84 -0.54
N ARG A 23 -8.61 -0.44 -0.75
CA ARG A 23 -7.88 -1.25 0.23
C ARG A 23 -6.55 -0.62 0.63
N ILE A 24 -5.79 -0.08 -0.32
CA ILE A 24 -4.52 0.60 -0.05
C ILE A 24 -4.77 1.93 0.67
N LEU A 25 -5.74 2.72 0.19
CA LEU A 25 -6.02 4.06 0.72
C LEU A 25 -6.57 4.04 2.15
N THR A 26 -7.28 2.98 2.53
CA THR A 26 -7.92 2.84 3.85
C THR A 26 -7.10 2.02 4.84
N ALA A 27 -6.06 1.32 4.39
CA ALA A 27 -5.19 0.56 5.27
C ALA A 27 -4.44 1.48 6.26
N ALA A 28 -4.13 0.93 7.44
CA ALA A 28 -3.15 1.57 8.30
C ALA A 28 -1.76 1.51 7.65
N PRO A 29 -0.85 2.44 7.96
CA PRO A 29 0.49 2.46 7.37
C PRO A 29 1.20 1.11 7.54
N GLY A 30 1.69 0.55 6.42
CA GLY A 30 2.38 -0.74 6.41
C GLY A 30 1.50 -1.98 6.59
N THR A 31 0.17 -1.84 6.65
CA THR A 31 -0.76 -2.98 6.81
C THR A 31 -1.60 -3.27 5.57
N ALA A 32 -1.35 -2.59 4.45
CA ALA A 32 -2.03 -2.87 3.20
C ALA A 32 -1.69 -4.29 2.73
N ASP A 33 -2.70 -5.16 2.66
CA ASP A 33 -2.53 -6.51 2.14
C ASP A 33 -2.51 -6.50 0.61
N THR A 34 -1.30 -6.50 0.05
CA THR A 34 -1.07 -6.52 -1.40
C THR A 34 -1.17 -7.93 -2.00
N ALA A 35 -1.21 -8.99 -1.18
CA ALA A 35 -1.33 -10.36 -1.66
C ALA A 35 -2.72 -10.64 -2.27
N VAL A 36 -3.71 -9.82 -1.94
CA VAL A 36 -5.07 -9.89 -2.49
C VAL A 36 -5.19 -9.18 -3.85
N ILE A 37 -4.18 -8.40 -4.26
CA ILE A 37 -4.17 -7.70 -5.54
C ILE A 37 -3.73 -8.68 -6.63
N GLY A 38 -4.72 -9.18 -7.38
CA GLY A 38 -4.49 -10.10 -8.49
C GLY A 38 -3.89 -9.39 -9.72
N PRO A 39 -3.30 -10.16 -10.66
CA PRO A 39 -2.86 -9.61 -11.93
C PRO A 39 -4.04 -9.03 -12.72
N TRP A 40 -3.85 -7.84 -13.30
CA TRP A 40 -4.83 -7.24 -14.18
C TRP A 40 -4.72 -7.86 -15.58
N THR A 41 -5.84 -8.37 -16.10
CA THR A 41 -6.00 -8.71 -17.52
C THR A 41 -7.12 -7.85 -18.10
N PRO A 42 -6.84 -7.01 -19.12
CA PRO A 42 -7.88 -6.22 -19.76
C PRO A 42 -8.83 -7.11 -20.58
N PRO A 43 -10.13 -6.76 -20.66
CA PRO A 43 -11.04 -7.34 -21.62
C PRO A 43 -10.50 -7.24 -23.05
N SER A 44 -10.83 -8.23 -23.88
CA SER A 44 -10.45 -8.22 -25.30
C SER A 44 -11.19 -7.15 -26.11
N ALA A 45 -12.39 -6.77 -25.66
CA ALA A 45 -13.18 -5.71 -26.26
C ALA A 45 -12.71 -4.33 -25.80
N PRO A 46 -12.79 -3.29 -26.65
CA PRO A 46 -12.45 -1.92 -26.26
C PRO A 46 -13.38 -1.41 -25.15
N LEU A 47 -12.87 -0.48 -24.33
CA LEU A 47 -13.65 0.18 -23.28
C LEU A 47 -14.88 0.89 -23.89
N PRO A 48 -16.10 0.60 -23.42
CA PRO A 48 -17.30 1.32 -23.82
C PRO A 48 -17.18 2.82 -23.50
N PRO A 49 -17.55 3.73 -24.43
CA PRO A 49 -17.45 5.18 -24.21
C PRO A 49 -18.17 5.66 -22.94
N ALA A 50 -19.27 5.01 -22.57
CA ALA A 50 -20.03 5.32 -21.36
C ALA A 50 -19.24 5.11 -20.06
N LEU A 51 -18.18 4.28 -20.07
CA LEU A 51 -17.33 3.99 -18.92
C LEU A 51 -16.03 4.81 -18.92
N ALA A 52 -15.81 5.69 -19.90
CA ALA A 52 -14.56 6.42 -20.04
C ALA A 52 -14.27 7.34 -18.84
N ASP A 53 -15.26 8.08 -18.34
CA ASP A 53 -15.08 8.96 -17.19
C ASP A 53 -14.80 8.17 -15.91
N ARG A 54 -15.48 7.03 -15.75
CA ARG A 54 -15.20 6.11 -14.64
C ARG A 54 -13.77 5.60 -14.69
N ALA A 55 -13.31 5.12 -15.84
CA ALA A 55 -11.94 4.64 -16.01
C ALA A 55 -10.89 5.72 -15.67
N ARG A 56 -11.14 6.99 -16.05
CA ARG A 56 -10.27 8.11 -15.63
C ARG A 56 -10.25 8.28 -14.12
N HIS A 57 -11.40 8.20 -13.46
CA HIS A 57 -11.47 8.28 -12.00
C HIS A 57 -10.73 7.12 -11.31
N VAL A 58 -10.84 5.89 -11.84
CA VAL A 58 -10.07 4.73 -11.35
C VAL A 58 -8.57 4.99 -11.47
N ILE A 59 -8.11 5.54 -12.60
CA ILE A 59 -6.68 5.87 -12.80
C ILE A 59 -6.20 6.86 -11.75
N GLU A 60 -6.95 7.92 -11.46
CA GLU A 60 -6.56 8.89 -10.41
C GLU A 60 -6.54 8.24 -9.03
N ARG A 61 -7.53 7.40 -8.68
CA ARG A 61 -7.53 6.67 -7.41
C ARG A 61 -6.32 5.73 -7.28
N GLN A 62 -5.97 5.03 -8.34
CA GLN A 62 -4.80 4.16 -8.39
C GLN A 62 -3.50 4.95 -8.20
N ARG A 63 -3.38 6.16 -8.78
CA ARG A 63 -2.24 7.06 -8.53
C ARG A 63 -2.14 7.48 -7.07
N LEU A 64 -3.24 7.89 -6.47
CA LEU A 64 -3.28 8.26 -5.06
C LEU A 64 -2.88 7.09 -4.15
N ALA A 65 -3.34 5.87 -4.46
CA ALA A 65 -2.96 4.67 -3.73
C ALA A 65 -1.45 4.40 -3.82
N MET A 66 -0.85 4.55 -5.01
CA MET A 66 0.60 4.39 -5.19
C MET A 66 1.41 5.45 -4.44
N GLU A 67 0.97 6.71 -4.46
CA GLU A 67 1.60 7.80 -3.72
C GLU A 67 1.53 7.58 -2.20
N ARG A 68 0.39 7.12 -1.70
CA ARG A 68 0.23 6.75 -0.29
C ARG A 68 1.18 5.62 0.10
N ALA A 69 1.20 4.53 -0.67
CA ALA A 69 2.07 3.39 -0.39
C ALA A 69 3.56 3.79 -0.39
N ARG A 70 3.98 4.69 -1.29
CA ARG A 70 5.34 5.23 -1.31
C ARG A 70 5.66 6.03 -0.04
N THR A 71 4.72 6.89 0.38
CA THR A 71 4.87 7.71 1.59
C THR A 71 5.03 6.82 2.83
N ASP A 72 4.17 5.82 2.97
CA ASP A 72 4.24 4.87 4.09
C ASP A 72 5.59 4.11 4.13
N LEU A 73 6.14 3.74 2.96
CA LEU A 73 7.46 3.10 2.87
C LEU A 73 8.60 4.04 3.26
N ASP A 74 8.54 5.30 2.87
CA ASP A 74 9.58 6.29 3.19
C ASP A 74 9.57 6.61 4.69
N ASP A 75 8.40 6.72 5.31
CA ASP A 75 8.24 6.89 6.76
C ASP A 75 8.80 5.69 7.55
N LEU A 76 8.51 4.46 7.10
CA LEU A 76 9.04 3.24 7.71
C LEU A 76 10.57 3.17 7.62
N ARG A 77 11.15 3.52 6.47
CA ARG A 77 12.62 3.59 6.30
C ARG A 77 13.24 4.61 7.24
N GLN A 78 12.64 5.78 7.37
CA GLN A 78 13.11 6.79 8.30
C GLN A 78 13.07 6.29 9.75
N HIS A 79 12.00 5.61 10.15
CA HIS A 79 11.89 5.02 11.48
C HIS A 79 13.00 3.98 11.75
N LEU A 80 13.27 3.11 10.78
CA LEU A 80 14.34 2.11 10.90
C LEU A 80 15.73 2.74 11.03
N VAL A 81 16.02 3.83 10.31
CA VAL A 81 17.29 4.56 10.44
C VAL A 81 17.46 5.14 11.86
N VAL A 82 16.37 5.61 12.48
CA VAL A 82 16.42 6.12 13.86
C VAL A 82 16.69 4.99 14.85
N VAL A 83 16.02 3.84 14.69
CA VAL A 83 16.22 2.67 15.57
C VAL A 83 17.65 2.12 15.45
N ASP A 84 18.18 1.99 14.23
CA ASP A 84 19.54 1.50 13.98
C ASP A 84 20.63 2.41 14.57
N ARG A 85 20.37 3.72 14.64
CA ARG A 85 21.29 4.70 15.22
C ARG A 85 21.33 4.73 16.74
N ILE A 86 20.42 4.03 17.43
CA ILE A 86 20.53 3.86 18.87
C ILE A 86 21.73 2.93 19.09
N PRO A 87 22.89 3.43 19.56
CA PRO A 87 24.02 2.57 19.83
C PRO A 87 23.51 1.53 20.83
N GLY A 88 23.56 0.25 20.45
CA GLY A 88 23.21 -0.85 21.34
C GLY A 88 23.87 -0.54 22.67
N ILE A 89 23.05 -0.29 23.69
CA ILE A 89 23.49 0.16 25.00
C ILE A 89 24.55 -0.84 25.40
N ARG A 90 25.82 -0.42 25.25
CA ARG A 90 26.96 -1.28 25.52
C ARG A 90 26.73 -1.67 26.97
N ARG A 91 26.44 -2.97 27.18
CA ARG A 91 26.13 -3.57 28.48
C ARG A 91 27.01 -2.83 29.51
N PRO A 92 26.45 -2.17 30.53
CA PRO A 92 27.29 -1.53 31.52
C PRO A 92 28.27 -2.60 31.99
N ASP A 93 29.57 -2.29 31.89
CA ASP A 93 30.62 -3.10 32.50
C ASP A 93 30.11 -3.49 33.89
N ALA A 94 30.27 -4.79 34.21
CA ALA A 94 29.69 -5.45 35.37
C ALA A 94 29.52 -4.51 36.58
N PRO A 95 28.38 -4.53 37.29
CA PRO A 95 28.15 -3.63 38.41
C PRO A 95 29.31 -3.73 39.41
N ALA A 96 30.14 -2.69 39.46
CA ALA A 96 31.18 -2.56 40.45
C ALA A 96 30.50 -2.17 41.75
N PHE A 97 30.39 -3.11 42.68
CA PHE A 97 30.01 -2.81 44.06
C PHE A 97 31.16 -2.03 44.69
N LEU A 98 30.94 -0.74 44.94
CA LEU A 98 31.84 0.09 45.72
C LEU A 98 31.59 -0.26 47.19
N ASP A 99 32.51 -1.02 47.79
CA ASP A 99 32.49 -1.25 49.23
C ASP A 99 32.94 0.04 49.93
N VAL A 100 32.03 0.65 50.68
CA VAL A 100 32.29 1.83 51.50
C VAL A 100 32.36 1.38 52.95
N ASP A 101 33.47 0.75 53.30
CA ASP A 101 33.84 0.58 54.70
C ASP A 101 34.23 1.96 55.28
N GLY A 102 33.59 2.30 56.40
CA GLY A 102 33.74 3.55 57.13
C GLY A 102 34.91 3.61 58.12
#